data_AF-A0A0L6WH76-F1
#
_entry.id   AF-A0A0L6WH76-F1
#
_cell.length_a   1.000
_cell.length_b   1.000
_cell.length_c   1.000
_cell.angle_alpha   90.00
_cell.angle_beta   90.00
_cell.angle_gamma   90.00
#
_symmetry.space_group_name_H-M   'P 1'
#
loop_
_entity.id
_entity.type
_entity.pdbx_description
1 polymer ?
#
loop_
_entity_poly.entity_id
_entity_poly.type
_entity_poly.pdbx_seq_one_letter_code
_entity_poly.pdbx_strand_id
1 'polypeptide(L)'
;PDIVARVFELKKNAVVKEIKEGLFGSCVAYVHTIEFQKRGLPHMHILIFFHHYYRIKDAPDVDSIVSAQIPDPVAQPKLYQV
;
A
#
# COMPACT_ATOMS: atom_id res chain seq x y z
N PRO A 1 5.31 -1.45 25.13
CA PRO A 1 4.63 -1.49 23.80
C PRO A 1 5.03 -2.75 23.04
N ASP A 2 4.04 -3.50 22.53
CA ASP A 2 4.22 -4.70 21.72
C ASP A 2 5.12 -4.42 20.50
N ILE A 3 6.09 -5.30 20.21
CA ILE A 3 7.01 -5.19 19.06
C ILE A 3 6.22 -5.10 17.76
N VAL A 4 5.12 -5.85 17.64
CA VAL A 4 4.24 -5.83 16.46
C VAL A 4 3.66 -4.44 16.24
N ALA A 5 3.13 -3.81 17.28
CA ALA A 5 2.55 -2.46 17.20
C ALA A 5 3.62 -1.41 16.83
N ARG A 6 4.83 -1.54 17.38
CA ARG A 6 5.95 -0.63 17.04
C ARG A 6 6.38 -0.76 15.59
N VAL A 7 6.57 -1.99 15.10
CA VAL A 7 6.97 -2.24 13.72
C VAL A 7 5.86 -1.82 12.75
N PHE A 8 4.59 -2.05 13.12
CA PHE A 8 3.45 -1.58 12.34
C PHE A 8 3.43 -0.07 12.20
N GLU A 9 3.60 0.68 13.30
CA GLU A 9 3.63 2.14 13.27
C GLU A 9 4.78 2.67 12.40
N LEU A 10 5.97 2.07 12.51
CA LEU A 10 7.11 2.43 11.65
C LEU A 10 6.80 2.19 10.17
N LYS A 11 6.21 1.04 9.83
CA LYS A 11 5.83 0.72 8.45
C LYS A 11 4.73 1.63 7.92
N LYS A 12 3.70 1.94 8.73
CA LYS A 12 2.66 2.91 8.39
C LYS A 12 3.29 4.25 8.02
N ASN A 13 4.19 4.77 8.86
CA ASN A 13 4.80 6.07 8.64
C ASN A 13 5.68 6.09 7.38
N ALA A 14 6.38 4.99 7.07
CA ALA A 14 7.10 4.85 5.81
C ALA A 14 6.16 4.88 4.60
N VAL A 15 5.09 4.08 4.61
CA VAL A 15 4.10 4.03 3.52
C VAL A 15 3.43 5.39 3.30
N VAL A 16 3.00 6.06 4.37
CA VAL A 16 2.38 7.40 4.28
C VAL A 16 3.36 8.43 3.73
N LYS A 17 4.65 8.34 4.11
CA LYS A 17 5.68 9.22 3.57
C LYS A 17 5.84 9.04 2.06
N GLU A 18 5.97 7.80 1.58
CA GLU A 18 6.11 7.51 0.14
C GLU A 18 4.89 7.99 -0.66
N ILE A 19 3.67 7.78 -0.14
CA ILE A 19 2.43 8.29 -0.77
C ILE A 19 2.47 9.81 -0.90
N LYS A 20 2.89 10.53 0.15
CA LYS A 20 2.99 11.99 0.14
C LYS A 20 4.10 12.49 -0.80
N GLU A 21 5.15 11.71 -0.98
CA GLU A 21 6.26 12.00 -1.89
C GLU A 21 5.94 11.65 -3.36
N GLY A 22 4.75 11.10 -3.61
CA GLY A 22 4.23 10.91 -4.96
C GLY A 22 4.36 9.50 -5.50
N LEU A 23 4.47 8.47 -4.64
CA LEU A 23 4.52 7.05 -5.05
C LEU A 23 3.45 6.68 -6.08
N PHE A 24 2.24 7.21 -5.93
CA PHE A 24 1.10 6.98 -6.84
C PHE A 24 0.71 8.23 -7.63
N GLY A 25 1.55 9.26 -7.65
CA GLY A 25 1.23 10.60 -8.15
C GLY A 25 0.88 11.60 -7.03
N SER A 26 0.54 12.83 -7.42
CA SER A 26 0.34 13.93 -6.47
C SER A 26 -0.84 13.67 -5.52
N CYS A 27 -0.53 13.48 -4.24
CA CYS A 27 -1.50 13.31 -3.16
C CYS A 27 -1.91 14.67 -2.57
N VAL A 28 -3.21 14.99 -2.62
CA VAL A 28 -3.78 16.22 -2.05
C VAL A 28 -4.16 16.00 -0.58
N ALA A 29 -4.74 14.83 -0.28
CA ALA A 29 -5.13 14.45 1.07
C ALA A 29 -5.11 12.92 1.22
N TYR A 30 -5.09 12.45 2.46
CA TYR A 30 -5.32 11.05 2.78
C TYR A 30 -6.00 10.92 4.14
N VAL A 31 -6.76 9.85 4.32
CA VAL A 31 -7.33 9.44 5.60
C VAL A 31 -6.98 7.98 5.81
N HIS A 32 -6.67 7.60 7.03
CA HIS A 32 -6.47 6.20 7.37
C HIS A 32 -7.17 5.83 8.68
N THR A 33 -7.56 4.57 8.79
CA THR A 33 -8.06 3.95 10.02
C THR A 33 -7.21 2.73 10.34
N ILE A 34 -7.07 2.43 11.63
CA ILE A 34 -6.37 1.24 12.10
C ILE A 34 -7.40 0.38 12.82
N GLU A 35 -7.54 -0.85 12.37
CA GLU A 35 -8.44 -1.85 12.92
C GLU A 35 -7.66 -3.04 13.45
N PHE A 36 -8.02 -3.52 14.63
CA PHE A 36 -7.43 -4.72 15.19
C PHE A 36 -8.33 -5.91 14.83
N GLN A 37 -7.83 -6.77 13.93
CA GLN A 37 -8.57 -7.96 13.53
C GLN A 37 -8.71 -8.93 14.72
N LYS A 38 -9.61 -9.93 14.64
CA LYS A 38 -9.90 -10.91 15.72
C LYS A 38 -8.66 -11.61 16.31
N ARG A 39 -7.51 -11.57 15.63
CA ARG A 39 -6.21 -12.11 16.09
C ARG A 39 -5.27 -11.05 16.68
N GLY A 40 -5.76 -9.85 16.97
CA GLY A 40 -5.03 -8.75 17.60
C GLY A 40 -3.99 -8.07 16.71
N LEU A 41 -3.86 -8.46 15.44
CA LEU A 41 -2.94 -7.80 14.51
C LEU A 41 -3.55 -6.50 13.97
N PRO A 42 -2.78 -5.40 13.95
CA PRO A 42 -3.23 -4.15 13.39
C PRO A 42 -3.32 -4.26 11.85
N HIS A 43 -4.41 -3.74 11.31
CA HIS A 43 -4.69 -3.61 9.88
C HIS A 43 -4.98 -2.15 9.58
N MET A 44 -4.44 -1.60 8.49
CA MET A 44 -4.68 -0.22 8.08
C MET A 44 -5.53 -0.17 6.82
N HIS A 45 -6.60 0.61 6.86
CA HIS A 45 -7.28 1.08 5.67
C HIS A 45 -6.82 2.50 5.37
N ILE A 46 -6.43 2.80 4.13
CA ILE A 46 -6.01 4.14 3.72
C ILE A 46 -6.77 4.55 2.45
N LEU A 47 -7.34 5.75 2.48
CA LEU A 47 -7.95 6.42 1.33
C LEU A 47 -7.05 7.58 0.93
N ILE A 48 -6.73 7.67 -0.36
CA ILE A 48 -5.84 8.67 -0.94
C ILE A 48 -6.66 9.51 -1.92
N PHE A 49 -6.55 10.84 -1.80
CA PHE A 49 -7.20 11.79 -2.68
C PHE A 49 -6.14 12.40 -3.61
N PHE A 50 -6.21 12.06 -4.90
CA PHE A 50 -5.26 12.54 -5.91
C PHE A 50 -5.62 13.92 -6.46
N HIS A 51 -4.60 14.66 -6.86
CA HIS A 51 -4.77 15.86 -7.68
C HIS A 51 -5.40 15.48 -9.03
N HIS A 52 -6.20 16.36 -9.64
CA HIS A 52 -7.03 15.99 -10.80
C HIS A 52 -6.24 15.48 -12.00
N TYR A 53 -4.98 15.92 -12.17
CA TYR A 53 -4.07 15.43 -13.20
C TYR A 53 -3.60 13.98 -13.00
N TYR A 54 -3.64 13.47 -11.77
CA TYR A 54 -3.20 12.11 -11.39
C TYR A 54 -4.38 11.21 -11.00
N ARG A 55 -5.61 11.65 -11.28
CA ARG A 55 -6.80 10.88 -10.94
C ARG A 55 -6.86 9.63 -11.83
N ILE A 56 -7.06 8.48 -11.18
CA ILE A 56 -7.35 7.19 -11.81
C ILE A 56 -8.76 7.27 -12.44
N LYS A 57 -8.88 7.07 -13.75
CA LYS A 57 -10.13 7.28 -14.50
C LYS A 57 -10.71 6.00 -15.07
N ASP A 58 -9.86 5.05 -15.45
CA ASP A 58 -10.26 3.85 -16.16
C ASP A 58 -9.47 2.60 -15.70
N ALA A 59 -9.81 1.45 -16.27
CA ALA A 59 -9.17 0.19 -15.93
C ALA A 59 -7.65 0.17 -16.23
N PRO A 60 -7.15 0.69 -17.38
CA PRO A 60 -5.72 0.83 -17.62
C PRO A 60 -4.97 1.62 -16.54
N ASP A 61 -5.53 2.75 -16.07
CA ASP A 61 -4.93 3.50 -14.97
C ASP A 61 -4.82 2.64 -13.70
N VAL A 62 -5.86 1.87 -13.37
CA VAL A 62 -5.85 0.94 -12.22
C VAL A 62 -4.76 -0.11 -12.39
N ASP A 63 -4.71 -0.77 -13.55
CA ASP A 63 -3.75 -1.85 -13.84
C ASP A 63 -2.30 -1.37 -13.79
N SER A 64 -2.06 -0.09 -14.12
CA SER A 64 -0.73 0.52 -14.04
C SER A 64 -0.23 0.73 -12.60
N ILE A 65 -1.15 0.85 -11.64
CA ILE A 65 -0.85 1.15 -10.22
C ILE A 65 -0.93 -0.10 -9.36
N VAL A 66 -1.90 -0.97 -9.65
CA VAL A 66 -2.15 -2.21 -8.90
C VAL A 66 -2.13 -3.36 -9.89
N SER A 67 -1.19 -4.29 -9.69
CA SER A 67 -1.17 -5.55 -10.42
C SER A 67 -0.90 -6.71 -9.47
N ALA A 68 -1.42 -7.88 -9.81
CA ALA A 68 -1.04 -9.14 -9.19
C ALA A 68 -0.25 -9.92 -10.24
N GLN A 69 1.03 -10.17 -9.99
CA GLN A 69 1.90 -10.93 -10.89
C GLN A 69 2.19 -12.29 -10.27
N ILE A 70 2.10 -13.34 -11.09
CA ILE A 70 2.68 -14.63 -10.75
C ILE A 70 4.19 -14.46 -10.86
N PRO A 71 4.98 -14.81 -9.82
CA PRO A 71 6.43 -14.67 -9.87
C PRO A 71 7.03 -15.45 -11.05
N ASP A 72 8.10 -14.94 -11.64
CA ASP A 72 8.76 -15.66 -12.73
C ASP A 72 9.50 -16.90 -12.16
N PRO A 73 9.28 -18.11 -12.68
CA PRO A 73 9.88 -19.33 -12.12
C PRO A 73 11.40 -19.38 -12.27
N VAL A 74 11.99 -18.63 -13.20
CA VAL A 74 13.43 -18.59 -13.48
C VAL A 74 14.10 -17.41 -12.77
N ALA A 75 13.52 -16.21 -12.87
CA ALA A 75 14.07 -14.99 -12.27
C ALA A 75 13.73 -14.86 -10.78
N GLN A 76 12.60 -15.43 -10.34
CA GLN A 76 12.09 -15.36 -8.97
C GLN A 76 11.69 -16.74 -8.41
N PRO A 77 12.56 -17.76 -8.48
CA PRO A 77 12.21 -19.15 -8.16
C PRO A 77 11.71 -19.34 -6.73
N LYS A 78 12.21 -18.54 -5.77
CA LYS A 78 11.78 -18.60 -4.37
C LYS A 78 10.35 -18.10 -4.15
N LEU A 79 9.94 -17.09 -4.91
CA LEU A 79 8.58 -16.54 -4.81
C LEU A 79 7.59 -17.44 -5.56
N TYR A 80 8.03 -18.14 -6.61
CA TYR A 80 7.21 -19.07 -7.38
C TYR A 80 6.92 -20.39 -6.65
N GLN A 81 7.82 -20.83 -5.76
CA GLN A 81 7.71 -22.10 -5.03
C GLN A 81 6.85 -22.03 -3.75
N VAL A 82 6.20 -20.88 -3.47
CA VAL A 82 5.35 -20.69 -2.28
C VAL A 82 4.03 -21.44 -2.41
#